data_AF-A0A2K2CJM7-F1
#
_entry.id   AF-A0A2K2CJM7-F1
#
_cell.length_a   1.000
_cell.length_b   1.000
_cell.length_c   1.000
_cell.angle_alpha   90.00
_cell.angle_beta   90.00
_cell.angle_gamma   90.00
#
_symmetry.space_group_name_H-M   'P 1'
#
loop_
_entity.id
_entity.type
_entity.pdbx_description
1 polymer ?
#
loop_
_entity_poly.entity_id
_entity_poly.type
_entity_poly.pdbx_seq_one_letter_code
_entity_poly.pdbx_strand_id
1 'polypeptide(L)'
;MECARHLVLQCPFAKEIWLLAGNGNVRISRAASAPTIKKWWFTARGGPAKDVATKREITRVAYTAWNIWKEHNRRVFEGKKLTATLVAGLINDEIEELGRILGS
;
A
#
# COMPACT_ATOMS: atom_id res chain seq x y z
N MET A 1 19.57 1.90 8.29
CA MET A 1 18.77 2.88 9.06
C MET A 1 17.34 2.81 8.58
N GLU A 2 16.41 2.43 9.45
CA GLU A 2 14.98 2.45 9.13
C GLU A 2 14.50 3.90 9.06
N CYS A 3 13.91 4.29 7.94
CA CYS A 3 13.24 5.57 7.76
C CYS A 3 11.92 5.31 7.02
N ALA A 4 10.96 6.23 7.08
CA ALA A 4 9.65 6.04 6.45
C ALA A 4 9.75 5.55 4.99
N ARG A 5 10.69 6.10 4.20
CA ARG A 5 10.96 5.65 2.83
C ARG A 5 11.46 4.21 2.77
N HIS A 6 12.38 3.82 3.66
CA HIS A 6 12.89 2.46 3.70
C HIS A 6 11.79 1.47 4.08
N LEU A 7 11.05 1.78 5.14
CA LEU A 7 9.98 0.92 5.67
C LEU A 7 8.84 0.74 4.67
N VAL A 8 8.35 1.82 4.10
CA VAL A 8 7.13 1.80 3.28
C VAL A 8 7.43 1.46 1.82
N LEU A 9 8.61 1.80 1.28
CA LEU A 9 8.86 1.71 -0.18
C LEU A 9 10.05 0.81 -0.55
N GLN A 10 11.18 0.92 0.15
CA GLN A 10 12.44 0.34 -0.34
C GLN A 10 12.76 -1.04 0.22
N CYS A 11 12.24 -1.37 1.40
CA CYS A 11 12.42 -2.66 2.05
C CYS A 11 11.92 -3.78 1.11
N PRO A 12 12.66 -4.91 0.96
CA PRO A 12 12.25 -6.02 0.11
C PRO A 12 10.82 -6.51 0.39
N PHE A 13 10.46 -6.59 1.68
CA PHE A 13 9.11 -6.97 2.10
C PHE A 13 8.03 -6.00 1.62
N ALA A 14 8.29 -4.69 1.71
CA ALA A 14 7.36 -3.68 1.25
C ALA A 14 7.19 -3.73 -0.28
N LYS A 15 8.28 -3.92 -1.03
CA LYS A 15 8.23 -4.04 -2.50
C LYS A 15 7.37 -5.23 -2.95
N GLU A 16 7.49 -6.35 -2.26
CA GLU A 16 6.68 -7.54 -2.52
C GLU A 16 5.19 -7.27 -2.27
N ILE A 17 4.86 -6.61 -1.15
CA ILE A 17 3.47 -6.20 -0.86
C ILE A 17 2.94 -5.25 -1.94
N TRP A 18 3.72 -4.25 -2.37
CA TRP A 18 3.30 -3.33 -3.43
C TRP A 18 3.03 -4.02 -4.77
N LEU A 19 3.81 -5.07 -5.09
CA LEU A 19 3.58 -5.87 -6.28
C LEU A 19 2.28 -6.67 -6.16
N LEU A 20 2.05 -7.33 -5.02
CA LEU A 20 0.89 -8.19 -4.77
C LEU A 20 -0.42 -7.39 -4.59
N ALA A 21 -0.40 -6.36 -3.75
CA ALA A 21 -1.57 -5.51 -3.46
C ALA A 21 -1.92 -4.55 -4.61
N GLY A 22 -0.98 -4.32 -5.54
CA GLY A 22 -1.20 -3.50 -6.73
C GLY A 22 -2.22 -4.10 -7.71
N ASN A 23 -2.46 -5.42 -7.66
CA ASN A 23 -3.43 -6.13 -8.50
C ASN A 23 -3.35 -5.75 -10.00
N GLY A 24 -2.13 -5.72 -10.56
CA GLY A 24 -1.88 -5.32 -11.95
C GLY A 24 -1.81 -3.81 -12.21
N ASN A 25 -2.07 -2.95 -11.21
CA ASN A 25 -1.91 -1.51 -11.34
C ASN A 25 -0.43 -1.11 -11.30
N VAL A 26 0.15 -0.93 -12.48
CA VAL A 26 1.55 -0.55 -12.69
C VAL A 26 1.92 0.75 -11.95
N ARG A 27 0.99 1.71 -11.79
CA ARG A 27 1.27 2.95 -11.07
C ARG A 27 1.55 2.68 -9.59
N ILE A 28 0.76 1.79 -8.98
CA ILE A 28 0.89 1.40 -7.58
C ILE A 28 2.18 0.62 -7.36
N SER A 29 2.47 -0.37 -8.21
CA SER A 29 3.69 -1.18 -8.11
C SER A 29 4.96 -0.36 -8.35
N ARG A 30 4.95 0.62 -9.27
CA ARG A 30 6.08 1.52 -9.52
C ARG A 30 6.30 2.55 -8.42
N ALA A 31 5.28 2.84 -7.62
CA ALA A 31 5.38 3.82 -6.54
C ALA A 31 6.44 3.40 -5.51
N ALA A 32 6.66 2.10 -5.31
CA ALA A 32 7.71 1.54 -4.45
C ALA A 32 9.15 1.96 -4.85
N SER A 33 9.35 2.44 -6.08
CA SER A 33 10.66 2.89 -6.59
C SER A 33 10.87 4.40 -6.46
N ALA A 34 9.94 5.15 -5.84
CA ALA A 34 10.06 6.59 -5.74
C ALA A 34 11.20 7.03 -4.79
N PRO A 35 11.92 8.12 -5.10
CA PRO A 35 13.08 8.57 -4.32
C PRO A 35 12.70 9.21 -2.97
N THR A 36 11.44 9.65 -2.80
CA THR A 36 10.94 10.26 -1.56
C THR A 36 9.48 9.87 -1.32
N ILE A 37 9.04 9.91 -0.06
CA ILE A 37 7.63 9.71 0.34
C ILE A 37 6.73 10.75 -0.35
N LYS A 38 7.17 12.02 -0.44
CA LYS A 38 6.42 13.06 -1.14
C LYS A 38 6.19 12.70 -2.61
N LYS A 39 7.26 12.33 -3.33
CA LYS A 39 7.18 11.98 -4.75
C LYS A 39 6.37 10.69 -4.96
N TRP A 40 6.55 9.70 -4.08
CA TRP A 40 5.71 8.49 -4.04
C TRP A 40 4.23 8.86 -4.00
N TRP A 41 3.81 9.66 -3.02
CA TRP A 41 2.40 9.99 -2.83
C TRP A 41 1.80 10.69 -4.04
N PHE A 42 2.49 11.69 -4.60
CA PHE A 42 2.02 12.39 -5.79
C PHE A 42 1.98 11.50 -7.04
N THR A 43 2.94 10.59 -7.21
CA THR A 43 2.89 9.63 -8.32
C THR A 43 1.78 8.59 -8.13
N ALA A 44 1.62 8.06 -6.92
CA ALA A 44 0.68 7.00 -6.62
C ALA A 44 -0.78 7.49 -6.65
N ARG A 45 -1.04 8.72 -6.19
CA ARG A 45 -2.36 9.34 -6.25
C ARG A 45 -2.73 9.85 -7.65
N GLY A 46 -1.73 10.08 -8.52
CA GLY A 46 -1.93 10.72 -9.81
C GLY A 46 -2.46 12.15 -9.67
N GLY A 47 -3.54 12.46 -10.40
CA GLY A 47 -4.20 13.77 -10.40
C GLY A 47 -5.26 13.94 -9.29
N PRO A 48 -6.07 15.01 -9.35
CA PRO A 48 -7.21 15.18 -8.45
C PRO A 48 -8.20 14.02 -8.59
N ALA A 49 -8.78 13.58 -7.47
CA ALA A 49 -9.70 12.44 -7.42
C ALA A 49 -11.10 12.83 -7.93
N LYS A 50 -11.19 13.04 -9.25
CA LYS A 50 -12.41 13.54 -9.92
C LYS A 50 -13.46 12.44 -10.11
N ASP A 51 -13.03 11.19 -10.27
CA ASP A 51 -13.89 10.04 -10.50
C ASP A 51 -13.72 8.96 -9.41
N VAL A 52 -14.67 8.02 -9.35
CA VAL A 52 -14.72 6.93 -8.36
C VAL A 52 -13.53 5.99 -8.50
N ALA A 53 -13.06 5.71 -9.72
CA ALA A 53 -11.93 4.81 -9.95
C ALA A 53 -10.64 5.41 -9.37
N THR A 54 -10.38 6.70 -9.63
CA THR A 54 -9.23 7.43 -9.07
C THR A 54 -9.31 7.47 -7.54
N LYS A 55 -10.50 7.67 -6.95
CA LYS A 55 -10.68 7.59 -5.48
C LYS A 55 -10.32 6.21 -4.93
N ARG A 56 -10.82 5.13 -5.56
CA ARG A 56 -10.51 3.74 -5.16
C ARG A 56 -9.02 3.44 -5.23
N GLU A 57 -8.32 3.91 -6.27
CA GLU A 57 -6.88 3.71 -6.38
C GLU A 57 -6.10 4.46 -5.30
N ILE A 58 -6.49 5.70 -4.98
CA ILE A 58 -5.89 6.47 -3.89
C ILE A 58 -6.11 5.77 -2.55
N THR A 59 -7.33 5.28 -2.29
CA THR A 59 -7.65 4.48 -1.11
C THR A 59 -6.77 3.24 -1.03
N ARG A 60 -6.64 2.48 -2.13
CA ARG A 60 -5.76 1.31 -2.20
C ARG A 60 -4.32 1.65 -1.82
N VAL A 61 -3.75 2.70 -2.42
CA VAL A 61 -2.39 3.17 -2.10
C VAL A 61 -2.25 3.52 -0.61
N ALA A 62 -3.19 4.27 -0.05
CA ALA A 62 -3.14 4.66 1.35
C ALA A 62 -3.23 3.45 2.29
N TYR A 63 -4.15 2.52 2.03
CA TYR A 63 -4.34 1.30 2.82
C TYR A 63 -3.16 0.34 2.70
N THR A 64 -2.54 0.21 1.53
CA THR A 64 -1.32 -0.59 1.36
C THR A 64 -0.19 -0.02 2.22
N ALA A 65 0.07 1.29 2.15
CA ALA A 65 1.12 1.93 2.96
C ALA A 65 0.85 1.79 4.47
N TRP A 66 -0.41 1.95 4.88
CA TRP A 66 -0.84 1.75 6.26
C TRP A 66 -0.60 0.31 6.74
N ASN A 67 -0.99 -0.69 5.96
CA ASN A 67 -0.80 -2.10 6.31
C ASN A 67 0.67 -2.52 6.37
N ILE A 68 1.52 -1.97 5.49
CA ILE A 68 2.99 -2.17 5.59
C ILE A 68 3.51 -1.63 6.93
N TRP A 69 3.06 -0.44 7.34
CA TRP A 69 3.45 0.14 8.63
C TRP A 69 2.90 -0.67 9.82
N LYS A 70 1.62 -1.08 9.78
CA LYS A 70 1.03 -1.97 10.80
C LYS A 70 1.83 -3.27 10.95
N GLU A 71 2.20 -3.91 9.84
CA GLU A 71 2.95 -5.16 9.87
C GLU A 71 4.38 -4.96 10.39
N HIS A 72 5.04 -3.85 10.04
CA HIS A 72 6.33 -3.50 10.62
C HIS A 72 6.25 -3.36 12.14
N ASN A 73 5.28 -2.61 12.65
CA ASN A 73 5.04 -2.49 14.09
C ASN A 73 4.75 -3.84 14.74
N ARG A 74 3.92 -4.67 14.12
CA ARG A 74 3.59 -6.00 14.64
C ARG A 74 4.83 -6.89 14.75
N ARG A 75 5.75 -6.80 13.79
CA ARG A 75 7.04 -7.51 13.82
C ARG A 75 7.97 -7.01 14.91
N VAL A 76 8.06 -5.69 15.08
CA VAL A 76 8.98 -5.05 16.03
C VAL A 76 8.49 -5.17 17.47
N PHE A 77 7.20 -4.93 17.71
CA PHE A 77 6.64 -4.81 19.06
C PHE A 77 5.95 -6.08 19.57
N GLU A 78 5.42 -6.93 18.68
CA GLU A 78 4.73 -8.16 19.09
C GLU A 78 5.53 -9.43 18.76
N GLY A 79 6.63 -9.33 18.02
CA GLY A 79 7.41 -10.48 17.57
C GLY A 79 6.66 -11.40 16.59
N LYS A 80 5.52 -10.96 16.03
CA LYS A 80 4.71 -11.73 15.09
C LYS A 80 5.00 -11.29 13.65
N LYS A 81 4.97 -12.24 12.71
CA LYS A 81 5.23 -11.98 11.29
C LYS A 81 4.23 -12.70 10.39
N LEU A 82 3.75 -11.99 9.37
CA LEU A 82 2.92 -12.51 8.28
C LEU A 82 3.72 -12.44 6.99
N THR A 83 3.45 -13.34 6.05
CA THR A 83 4.06 -13.26 4.72
C THR A 83 3.52 -12.07 3.94
N ALA A 84 4.25 -11.62 2.92
CA ALA A 84 3.82 -10.51 2.07
C ALA A 84 2.48 -10.84 1.38
N THR A 85 2.31 -12.10 0.96
CA THR A 85 1.06 -12.63 0.41
C THR A 85 -0.12 -12.49 1.37
N LEU A 86 0.06 -12.84 2.65
CA LEU A 86 -1.02 -12.72 3.64
C LEU A 86 -1.38 -11.25 3.90
N VAL A 87 -0.37 -10.37 4.01
CA VAL A 87 -0.63 -8.93 4.16
C VAL A 87 -1.33 -8.36 2.93
N ALA A 88 -0.94 -8.75 1.72
CA ALA A 88 -1.59 -8.34 0.49
C ALA A 88 -3.05 -8.84 0.39
N GLY A 89 -3.31 -10.07 0.84
CA GLY A 89 -4.67 -10.62 0.97
C GLY A 89 -5.53 -9.75 1.88
N LEU A 90 -5.06 -9.46 3.10
CA LEU A 90 -5.76 -8.58 4.06
C LEU A 90 -6.05 -7.19 3.48
N ILE A 91 -5.09 -6.60 2.75
CA ILE A 91 -5.29 -5.31 2.08
C ILE A 91 -6.41 -5.39 1.05
N ASN A 92 -6.42 -6.44 0.22
CA ASN A 92 -7.45 -6.62 -0.80
C ASN A 92 -8.83 -6.82 -0.18
N ASP A 93 -8.93 -7.65 0.86
CA ASP A 93 -10.17 -7.91 1.59
C ASP A 93 -10.71 -6.62 2.23
N GLU A 94 -9.85 -5.83 2.91
CA GLU A 94 -10.21 -4.54 3.50
C GLU A 94 -10.74 -3.56 2.44
N ILE A 95 -10.11 -3.49 1.25
CA ILE A 95 -10.52 -2.59 0.17
C ILE A 95 -11.83 -3.02 -0.46
N GLU A 96 -12.03 -4.33 -0.68
CA GLU A 96 -13.27 -4.86 -1.21
C GLU A 96 -14.44 -4.60 -0.28
N GLU A 97 -14.26 -4.84 1.02
CA GLU A 97 -15.29 -4.58 2.02
C GLU A 97 -15.66 -3.09 2.08
N LEU A 98 -14.67 -2.19 2.04
CA LEU A 98 -14.92 -0.75 1.92
C LEU A 98 -15.69 -0.39 0.65
N GLY A 99 -15.39 -1.05 -0.48
CA GLY A 99 -16.11 -0.87 -1.74
C GLY A 99 -17.59 -1.25 -1.63
N ARG A 100 -17.88 -2.37 -0.95
CA ARG A 100 -19.26 -2.85 -0.68
C ARG A 100 -20.03 -1.88 0.21
N ILE A 101 -19.43 -1.45 1.32
CA ILE A 101 -20.06 -0.52 2.28
C ILE A 101 -20.41 0.82 1.60
N LEU A 102 -19.53 1.30 0.72
CA LEU A 102 -19.71 2.58 0.04
C LEU A 102 -20.62 2.51 -1.22
N GLY A 103 -21.22 1.35 -1.51
CA GLY A 103 -22.20 1.19 -2.59
C GLY A 103 -21.65 1.49 -3.98
N SER A 104 -20.36 1.20 -4.20
CA SER A 104 -19.63 1.54 -5.44
C SER A 104 -19.40 0.34 -6.34
#